data_AF-A0A960JXS7-F1
#
_entry.id   AF-A0A960JXS7-F1
#
_cell.length_a   1.000
_cell.length_b   1.000
_cell.length_c   1.000
_cell.angle_alpha   90.00
_cell.angle_beta   90.00
_cell.angle_gamma   90.00
#
_symmetry.space_group_name_H-M   'P 1'
#
loop_
_entity.id
_entity.type
_entity.pdbx_description
1 polymer ?
#
loop_
_entity_poly.entity_id
_entity_poly.type
_entity_poly.pdbx_seq_one_letter_code
_entity_poly.pdbx_strand_id
1 'polypeptide(L)'
;MKGDFTRFTWDPEKNYSSVRMQQGRVQVDADWNEQADIAQHLRERGVRDLVGPCGAPMEGGGFEVALAGTGDDLLLSPGRIYVDGILCSAPVGLTYRTQEAFPEAPLPPEMDPPPSPLAGRYLVYLDVWRRHVTAVEDSVIRERALGGPDTGTREETLAQVKLFPAGPGAGAPDCAVDPPGWTEFVAPSSGRLRARTQPGEAATDPCIVPAQAGYTRLENQLYRVEVHDGGTLGSATFKWSRDNGSVVTSWLGQG
;
A
#
# COMPACT_ATOMS: atom_id res chain seq x y z
N MET A 1 -2.82 5.24 -3.49
CA MET A 1 -4.18 5.33 -4.07
C MET A 1 -4.21 6.47 -5.11
N LYS A 2 -4.45 6.21 -6.40
CA LYS A 2 -4.46 7.24 -7.48
C LYS A 2 -5.89 7.49 -7.95
N GLY A 3 -6.53 8.54 -7.45
CA GLY A 3 -7.92 8.83 -7.80
C GLY A 3 -8.36 10.17 -7.24
N ASP A 4 -9.38 10.76 -7.85
CA ASP A 4 -9.91 12.04 -7.37
C ASP A 4 -10.98 11.76 -6.29
N PHE A 5 -10.62 12.02 -5.04
CA PHE A 5 -11.46 11.75 -3.88
C PHE A 5 -11.77 13.05 -3.16
N THR A 6 -13.02 13.23 -2.76
CA THR A 6 -13.45 14.48 -2.10
C THR A 6 -12.69 14.67 -0.79
N ARG A 7 -12.67 13.68 0.10
CA ARG A 7 -11.94 13.76 1.37
C ARG A 7 -11.85 12.38 2.01
N PHE A 8 -10.87 12.23 2.89
CA PHE A 8 -10.77 11.11 3.82
C PHE A 8 -11.13 11.60 5.21
N THR A 9 -12.21 11.07 5.77
CA THR A 9 -12.76 11.48 7.07
C THR A 9 -12.61 10.41 8.14
N TRP A 10 -12.28 9.17 7.74
CA TRP A 10 -12.06 8.07 8.64
C TRP A 10 -10.94 8.39 9.64
N ASP A 11 -11.24 8.13 10.90
CA ASP A 11 -10.33 8.32 12.03
C ASP A 11 -10.59 7.20 13.05
N PRO A 12 -9.61 6.30 13.27
CA PRO A 12 -9.77 5.19 14.20
C PRO A 12 -10.00 5.65 15.66
N GLU A 13 -9.60 6.88 16.04
CA GLU A 13 -9.79 7.37 17.41
C GLU A 13 -11.24 7.77 17.71
N LYS A 14 -12.05 8.01 16.68
CA LYS A 14 -13.46 8.39 16.84
C LYS A 14 -14.39 7.22 17.13
N ASN A 15 -13.89 5.98 17.02
CA ASN A 15 -14.65 4.74 17.30
C ASN A 15 -15.97 4.62 16.53
N TYR A 16 -16.05 5.13 15.29
CA TYR A 16 -17.20 4.92 14.44
C TYR A 16 -17.28 3.47 13.95
N SER A 17 -18.49 2.92 13.93
CA SER A 17 -18.75 1.53 13.48
C SER A 17 -19.46 1.44 12.12
N SER A 18 -20.03 2.55 11.64
CA SER A 18 -20.71 2.63 10.34
C SER A 18 -21.05 4.07 9.96
N VAL A 19 -21.26 4.31 8.67
CA VAL A 19 -21.84 5.55 8.12
C VAL A 19 -23.35 5.36 7.95
N ARG A 20 -24.15 6.40 8.23
CA ARG A 20 -25.62 6.35 8.14
C ARG A 20 -26.14 7.42 7.19
N MET A 21 -26.71 6.98 6.07
CA MET A 21 -27.36 7.87 5.11
C MET A 21 -28.62 8.49 5.73
N GLN A 22 -28.82 9.79 5.47
CA GLN A 22 -30.02 10.51 5.88
C GLN A 22 -30.97 10.68 4.71
N GLN A 23 -32.28 10.55 4.98
CA GLN A 23 -33.30 10.74 3.96
C GLN A 23 -33.23 12.15 3.35
N GLY A 24 -33.26 12.22 2.02
CA GLY A 24 -33.29 13.48 1.27
C GLY A 24 -31.96 14.24 1.22
N ARG A 25 -30.84 13.62 1.64
CA ARG A 25 -29.49 14.20 1.52
C ARG A 25 -28.76 13.64 0.29
N VAL A 26 -27.86 14.44 -0.26
CA VAL A 26 -26.97 14.06 -1.37
C VAL A 26 -25.92 13.09 -0.83
N GLN A 27 -25.64 12.03 -1.60
CA GLN A 27 -24.56 11.10 -1.30
C GLN A 27 -23.26 11.60 -1.95
N VAL A 28 -22.16 11.46 -1.23
CA VAL A 28 -20.81 11.78 -1.72
C VAL A 28 -19.91 10.55 -1.58
N ASP A 29 -18.87 10.47 -2.42
CA ASP A 29 -17.88 9.39 -2.40
C ASP A 29 -17.22 9.22 -1.02
N ALA A 30 -17.01 10.33 -0.31
CA ALA A 30 -16.40 10.32 1.02
C ALA A 30 -17.17 9.44 2.03
N ASP A 31 -18.50 9.44 1.99
CA ASP A 31 -19.33 8.64 2.91
C ASP A 31 -19.20 7.14 2.60
N TRP A 32 -19.13 6.79 1.30
CA TRP A 32 -18.92 5.42 0.85
C TRP A 32 -17.52 4.91 1.21
N ASN A 33 -16.51 5.72 0.95
CA ASN A 33 -15.11 5.38 1.25
C ASN A 33 -14.89 5.25 2.76
N GLU A 34 -15.42 6.16 3.59
CA GLU A 34 -15.33 6.06 5.05
C GLU A 34 -16.02 4.79 5.58
N GLN A 35 -17.16 4.39 5.01
CA GLN A 35 -17.79 3.12 5.38
C GLN A 35 -16.90 1.91 5.03
N ALA A 36 -16.22 1.93 3.88
CA ALA A 36 -15.30 0.88 3.50
C ALA A 36 -14.10 0.81 4.45
N ASP A 37 -13.50 1.96 4.77
CA ASP A 37 -12.36 2.07 5.69
C ASP A 37 -12.71 1.59 7.11
N ILE A 38 -13.89 1.98 7.64
CA ILE A 38 -14.39 1.50 8.93
C ILE A 38 -14.53 -0.02 8.93
N ALA A 39 -15.19 -0.58 7.91
CA ALA A 39 -15.42 -2.01 7.82
C ALA A 39 -14.09 -2.78 7.68
N GLN A 40 -13.14 -2.23 6.93
CA GLN A 40 -11.80 -2.76 6.76
C GLN A 40 -11.03 -2.80 8.08
N HIS A 41 -10.96 -1.66 8.77
CA HIS A 41 -10.29 -1.53 10.05
C HIS A 41 -10.83 -2.48 11.12
N LEU A 42 -12.15 -2.55 11.27
CA LEU A 42 -12.78 -3.42 12.28
C LEU A 42 -12.51 -4.90 11.99
N ARG A 43 -12.53 -5.29 10.71
CA ARG A 43 -12.23 -6.66 10.29
C ARG A 43 -10.78 -7.02 10.59
N GLU A 44 -9.83 -6.18 10.17
CA GLU A 44 -8.40 -6.40 10.39
C GLU A 44 -8.04 -6.42 11.87
N ARG A 45 -8.48 -5.41 12.62
CA ARG A 45 -8.25 -5.37 14.07
C ARG A 45 -8.85 -6.59 14.77
N GLY A 46 -10.08 -6.96 14.44
CA GLY A 46 -10.72 -8.15 15.01
C GLY A 46 -9.95 -9.44 14.69
N VAL A 47 -9.47 -9.61 13.46
CA VAL A 47 -8.65 -10.78 13.10
C VAL A 47 -7.31 -10.76 13.81
N ARG A 48 -6.62 -9.61 13.86
CA ARG A 48 -5.34 -9.47 14.58
C ARG A 48 -5.51 -9.79 16.07
N ASP A 49 -6.57 -9.33 16.70
CA ASP A 49 -6.81 -9.56 18.13
C ASP A 49 -7.12 -11.03 18.44
N LEU A 50 -7.75 -11.76 17.50
CA LEU A 50 -8.10 -13.17 17.67
C LEU A 50 -6.98 -14.14 17.26
N VAL A 51 -6.27 -13.85 16.17
CA VAL A 51 -5.25 -14.72 15.57
C VAL A 51 -3.85 -14.36 16.06
N GLY A 52 -3.62 -13.10 16.41
CA GLY A 52 -2.31 -12.53 16.70
C GLY A 52 -1.68 -11.82 15.50
N PRO A 53 -0.37 -11.51 15.57
CA PRO A 53 0.34 -10.77 14.52
C PRO A 53 0.36 -11.48 13.15
N CYS A 54 0.38 -12.81 13.14
CA CYS A 54 0.23 -13.60 11.93
C CYS A 54 -0.37 -14.97 12.24
N GLY A 55 -1.02 -15.60 11.26
CA GLY A 55 -1.52 -16.96 11.39
C GLY A 55 -2.13 -17.51 10.10
N ALA A 56 -2.02 -18.82 9.91
CA ALA A 56 -2.65 -19.55 8.82
C ALA A 56 -3.75 -20.47 9.38
N PRO A 57 -4.88 -20.64 8.67
CA PRO A 57 -5.89 -21.62 9.08
C PRO A 57 -5.33 -23.04 9.03
N MET A 58 -5.75 -23.90 9.97
CA MET A 58 -5.36 -25.32 9.98
C MET A 58 -5.76 -26.03 8.68
N GLU A 59 -6.91 -25.67 8.11
CA GLU A 59 -7.39 -26.17 6.83
C GLU A 59 -7.35 -25.07 5.77
N GLY A 60 -6.63 -25.33 4.67
CA GLY A 60 -6.45 -24.35 3.60
C GLY A 60 -5.52 -23.20 3.95
N GLY A 61 -4.62 -23.41 4.92
CA GLY A 61 -3.45 -22.56 5.14
C GLY A 61 -2.46 -22.71 3.99
N GLY A 62 -1.77 -21.62 3.65
CA GLY A 62 -0.82 -21.60 2.52
C GLY A 62 0.47 -20.87 2.86
N PHE A 63 1.26 -20.57 1.82
CA PHE A 63 2.56 -19.91 1.93
C PHE A 63 3.62 -20.73 2.68
N GLU A 64 3.45 -22.05 2.76
CA GLU A 64 4.51 -22.95 3.21
C GLU A 64 5.66 -22.92 2.21
N VAL A 65 6.88 -22.74 2.72
CA VAL A 65 8.07 -22.56 1.91
C VAL A 65 8.85 -23.87 1.88
N ALA A 66 9.13 -24.39 0.68
CA ALA A 66 9.97 -25.55 0.47
C ALA A 66 11.02 -25.29 -0.62
N LEU A 67 12.15 -25.99 -0.58
CA LEU A 67 13.15 -25.91 -1.65
C LEU A 67 12.65 -26.63 -2.90
N ALA A 68 12.75 -26.00 -4.06
CA ALA A 68 12.48 -26.64 -5.34
C ALA A 68 13.73 -27.41 -5.82
N GLY A 69 13.59 -28.72 -6.06
CA GLY A 69 14.65 -29.55 -6.65
C GLY A 69 15.99 -29.45 -5.91
N THR A 70 17.03 -29.00 -6.62
CA THR A 70 18.41 -28.80 -6.11
C THR A 70 18.64 -27.50 -5.33
N GLY A 71 17.59 -26.70 -5.10
CA GLY A 71 17.69 -25.41 -4.40
C GLY A 71 17.83 -24.20 -5.32
N ASP A 72 17.33 -24.29 -6.55
CA ASP A 72 17.37 -23.20 -7.53
C ASP A 72 16.21 -22.19 -7.37
N ASP A 73 15.15 -22.62 -6.68
CA ASP A 73 13.94 -21.84 -6.42
C ASP A 73 13.28 -22.28 -5.11
N LEU A 74 12.27 -21.53 -4.65
CA LEU A 74 11.41 -21.89 -3.53
C LEU A 74 10.00 -22.16 -4.02
N LEU A 75 9.41 -23.26 -3.56
CA LEU A 75 8.01 -23.58 -3.73
C LEU A 75 7.21 -22.91 -2.62
N LEU A 76 6.07 -22.33 -2.99
CA LEU A 76 5.11 -21.69 -2.09
C LEU A 76 3.78 -22.44 -2.20
N SER A 77 3.29 -22.98 -1.09
CA SER A 77 2.03 -23.72 -1.10
C SER A 77 0.83 -22.79 -1.34
N PRO A 78 -0.20 -23.24 -2.08
CA PRO A 78 -1.46 -22.50 -2.18
C PRO A 78 -2.17 -22.46 -0.84
N GLY A 79 -2.97 -21.43 -0.63
CA GLY A 79 -3.83 -21.29 0.54
C GLY A 79 -3.88 -19.86 1.05
N ARG A 80 -4.18 -19.71 2.33
CA ARG A 80 -4.41 -18.41 2.97
C ARG A 80 -3.48 -18.22 4.15
N ILE A 81 -3.13 -16.97 4.41
CA ILE A 81 -2.44 -16.53 5.62
C ILE A 81 -2.96 -15.15 6.00
N TYR A 82 -3.02 -14.86 7.29
CA TYR A 82 -3.34 -13.54 7.83
C TYR A 82 -2.07 -12.92 8.40
N VAL A 83 -1.79 -11.68 8.00
CA VAL A 83 -0.66 -10.90 8.52
C VAL A 83 -1.22 -9.56 8.97
N ASP A 84 -1.06 -9.21 10.25
CA ASP A 84 -1.67 -8.01 10.83
C ASP A 84 -3.19 -7.93 10.59
N GLY A 85 -3.86 -9.09 10.62
CA GLY A 85 -5.29 -9.20 10.28
C GLY A 85 -5.63 -9.07 8.80
N ILE A 86 -4.67 -8.74 7.93
CA ILE A 86 -4.84 -8.65 6.48
C ILE A 86 -4.84 -10.06 5.88
N LEU A 87 -5.92 -10.42 5.18
CA LEU A 87 -6.01 -11.69 4.46
C LEU A 87 -5.14 -11.67 3.20
N CYS A 88 -4.20 -12.59 3.13
CA CYS A 88 -3.39 -12.89 1.96
C CYS A 88 -3.80 -14.25 1.39
N SER A 89 -3.94 -14.35 0.07
CA SER A 89 -4.39 -15.57 -0.60
C SER A 89 -3.49 -15.90 -1.78
N ALA A 90 -3.05 -17.16 -1.86
CA ALA A 90 -2.38 -17.75 -3.01
C ALA A 90 -3.28 -18.86 -3.57
N PRO A 91 -4.05 -18.61 -4.65
CA PRO A 91 -5.04 -19.58 -5.14
C PRO A 91 -4.41 -20.83 -5.77
N VAL A 92 -3.18 -20.72 -6.27
CA VAL A 92 -2.41 -21.79 -6.90
C VAL A 92 -1.02 -21.84 -6.28
N GLY A 93 -0.34 -22.99 -6.38
CA GLY A 93 1.06 -23.10 -5.99
C GLY A 93 1.91 -22.20 -6.86
N LEU A 94 2.80 -21.43 -6.23
CA LEU A 94 3.71 -20.51 -6.90
C LEU A 94 5.15 -20.93 -6.61
N THR A 95 6.09 -20.48 -7.43
CA THR A 95 7.49 -20.41 -7.02
C THR A 95 7.85 -18.99 -6.64
N TYR A 96 8.98 -18.80 -5.96
CA TYR A 96 9.47 -17.47 -5.61
C TYR A 96 9.62 -16.57 -6.84
N ARG A 97 10.01 -17.14 -7.99
CA ARG A 97 10.23 -16.42 -9.25
C ARG A 97 8.96 -16.18 -10.06
N THR A 98 7.85 -16.86 -9.76
CA THR A 98 6.58 -16.75 -10.51
C THR A 98 5.48 -16.05 -9.73
N GLN A 99 5.82 -15.34 -8.65
CA GLN A 99 4.84 -14.60 -7.86
C GLN A 99 4.21 -13.48 -8.69
N GLU A 100 2.90 -13.29 -8.60
CA GLU A 100 2.20 -12.24 -9.36
C GLU A 100 2.66 -10.82 -9.00
N ALA A 101 3.08 -10.63 -7.75
CA ALA A 101 3.66 -9.39 -7.25
C ALA A 101 5.19 -9.29 -7.50
N PHE A 102 5.78 -10.21 -8.26
CA PHE A 102 7.20 -10.15 -8.63
C PHE A 102 7.43 -9.00 -9.62
N PRO A 103 8.29 -8.01 -9.34
CA PRO A 103 8.50 -6.88 -10.25
C PRO A 103 9.11 -7.35 -11.59
N GLU A 104 8.52 -6.95 -12.73
CA GLU A 104 9.12 -7.09 -14.06
C GLU A 104 10.16 -5.99 -14.39
N ALA A 105 10.31 -4.97 -13.53
CA ALA A 105 11.16 -3.78 -13.75
C ALA A 105 12.27 -3.69 -12.69
N PRO A 106 13.43 -3.05 -12.99
CA PRO A 106 14.70 -3.38 -12.34
C PRO A 106 14.60 -3.23 -10.84
N LEU A 107 14.85 -4.34 -10.17
CA LEU A 107 14.90 -4.46 -8.73
C LEU A 107 15.94 -3.45 -8.22
N PRO A 108 15.73 -2.79 -7.07
CA PRO A 108 16.84 -2.22 -6.32
C PRO A 108 17.96 -3.28 -6.24
N PRO A 109 19.25 -2.92 -6.30
CA PRO A 109 20.35 -3.90 -6.27
C PRO A 109 20.36 -4.83 -5.03
N GLU A 110 19.59 -4.49 -4.01
CA GLU A 110 19.35 -5.30 -2.79
C GLU A 110 18.24 -6.35 -2.95
N MET A 111 17.49 -6.31 -4.05
CA MET A 111 16.33 -7.15 -4.37
C MET A 111 16.56 -8.00 -5.63
N ASP A 112 17.79 -8.16 -6.11
CA ASP A 112 18.11 -9.12 -7.17
C ASP A 112 17.45 -10.48 -6.88
N PRO A 113 16.95 -11.22 -7.91
CA PRO A 113 16.48 -12.58 -7.68
C PRO A 113 17.59 -13.33 -6.96
N PRO A 114 17.27 -14.12 -5.92
CA PRO A 114 18.30 -14.78 -5.15
C PRO A 114 19.23 -15.57 -6.09
N PRO A 115 20.51 -15.66 -5.74
CA PRO A 115 21.45 -16.46 -6.51
C PRO A 115 20.86 -17.87 -6.70
N SER A 116 20.99 -18.40 -7.91
CA SER A 116 20.72 -19.81 -8.21
C SER A 116 22.08 -20.50 -8.39
N PRO A 117 22.40 -21.52 -7.56
CA PRO A 117 21.59 -22.05 -6.46
C PRO A 117 21.52 -21.12 -5.24
N LEU A 118 20.44 -21.21 -4.46
CA LEU A 118 20.28 -20.51 -3.19
C LEU A 118 21.38 -20.94 -2.22
N ALA A 119 22.41 -20.10 -2.07
CA ALA A 119 23.56 -20.38 -1.21
C ALA A 119 23.55 -19.45 0.01
N GLY A 120 23.63 -20.04 1.20
CA GLY A 120 23.70 -19.31 2.46
C GLY A 120 22.44 -19.43 3.30
N ARG A 121 22.29 -18.50 4.26
CA ARG A 121 21.18 -18.50 5.22
C ARG A 121 20.34 -17.24 4.99
N TYR A 122 19.04 -17.44 4.83
CA TYR A 122 18.08 -16.38 4.57
C TYR A 122 16.95 -16.43 5.58
N LEU A 123 16.49 -15.25 5.99
CA LEU A 123 15.18 -15.10 6.60
C LEU A 123 14.16 -14.96 5.47
N VAL A 124 13.15 -15.82 5.47
CA VAL A 124 12.03 -15.72 4.54
C VAL A 124 10.93 -14.93 5.22
N TYR A 125 10.46 -13.87 4.56
CA TYR A 125 9.38 -13.04 5.09
C TYR A 125 8.32 -12.78 4.03
N LEU A 126 7.10 -12.51 4.48
CA LEU A 126 5.99 -12.13 3.62
C LEU A 126 5.80 -10.62 3.70
N ASP A 127 6.03 -9.94 2.60
CA ASP A 127 5.72 -8.52 2.44
C ASP A 127 4.28 -8.39 1.96
N VAL A 128 3.47 -7.63 2.67
CA VAL A 128 2.02 -7.49 2.44
C VAL A 128 1.70 -6.01 2.29
N TRP A 129 1.12 -5.66 1.15
CA TRP A 129 0.72 -4.30 0.87
C TRP A 129 -0.54 -4.24 0.02
N ARG A 130 -1.11 -3.06 -0.07
CA ARG A 130 -2.26 -2.76 -0.92
C ARG A 130 -1.80 -1.96 -2.10
N ARG A 131 -2.11 -2.43 -3.31
CA ARG A 131 -1.99 -1.62 -4.51
C ARG A 131 -3.35 -1.08 -4.91
N HIS A 132 -3.30 0.04 -5.60
CA HIS A 132 -4.47 0.66 -6.17
C HIS A 132 -4.59 0.26 -7.63
N VAL A 133 -5.81 -0.11 -8.06
CA VAL A 133 -6.09 -0.60 -9.41
C VAL A 133 -7.18 0.27 -10.02
N THR A 134 -6.92 0.74 -11.24
CA THR A 134 -7.80 1.59 -12.04
C THR A 134 -8.32 0.83 -13.26
N ALA A 135 -9.30 1.42 -13.96
CA ALA A 135 -9.81 0.85 -15.22
C ALA A 135 -8.76 0.70 -16.35
N VAL A 136 -7.57 1.31 -16.21
CA VAL A 136 -6.44 1.14 -17.14
C VAL A 136 -5.74 -0.20 -16.93
N GLU A 137 -5.61 -0.62 -15.67
CA GLU A 137 -4.99 -1.90 -15.29
C GLU A 137 -5.99 -3.06 -15.43
N ASP A 138 -7.26 -2.85 -15.06
CA ASP A 138 -8.34 -3.81 -15.26
C ASP A 138 -9.55 -3.16 -15.97
N SER A 139 -9.68 -3.47 -17.26
CA SER A 139 -10.74 -2.93 -18.12
C SER A 139 -12.17 -3.34 -17.70
N VAL A 140 -12.33 -4.33 -16.82
CA VAL A 140 -13.64 -4.76 -16.31
C VAL A 140 -14.21 -3.74 -15.32
N ILE A 141 -13.36 -2.94 -14.67
CA ILE A 141 -13.79 -1.88 -13.74
C ILE A 141 -14.62 -0.80 -14.47
N ARG A 142 -14.37 -0.60 -15.77
CA ARG A 142 -15.02 0.42 -16.58
C ARG A 142 -16.50 0.11 -16.82
N GLU A 143 -17.39 1.04 -16.49
CA GLU A 143 -18.82 0.85 -16.71
C GLU A 143 -19.19 1.02 -18.19
N ARG A 144 -19.42 -0.11 -18.87
CA ARG A 144 -19.69 -0.15 -20.30
C ARG A 144 -21.02 0.50 -20.66
N ALA A 145 -22.04 0.40 -19.82
CA ALA A 145 -23.38 0.92 -20.09
C ALA A 145 -23.44 2.45 -20.07
N LEU A 146 -22.56 3.11 -19.31
CA LEU A 146 -22.53 4.57 -19.17
C LEU A 146 -21.59 5.26 -20.18
N GLY A 147 -21.15 4.55 -21.23
CA GLY A 147 -20.20 5.10 -22.21
C GLY A 147 -18.74 5.03 -21.73
N GLY A 148 -18.46 4.21 -20.73
CA GLY A 148 -17.12 3.95 -20.22
C GLY A 148 -16.53 4.95 -19.21
N PRO A 149 -17.27 5.62 -18.33
CA PRO A 149 -16.65 6.26 -17.18
C PRO A 149 -16.07 5.20 -16.22
N ASP A 150 -14.99 5.56 -15.52
CA ASP A 150 -14.56 4.85 -14.32
C ASP A 150 -15.35 5.42 -13.14
N THR A 151 -16.25 4.62 -12.57
CA THR A 151 -17.10 5.03 -11.45
C THR A 151 -16.43 4.81 -10.10
N GLY A 152 -15.30 4.11 -10.07
CA GLY A 152 -14.59 3.81 -8.85
C GLY A 152 -13.52 2.76 -9.07
N THR A 153 -12.39 2.98 -8.41
CA THR A 153 -11.19 2.16 -8.47
C THR A 153 -11.26 0.96 -7.51
N ARG A 154 -10.25 0.10 -7.51
CA ARG A 154 -10.13 -1.01 -6.56
C ARG A 154 -8.86 -0.88 -5.73
N GLU A 155 -8.90 -1.49 -4.55
CA GLU A 155 -7.74 -1.77 -3.74
C GLU A 155 -7.54 -3.28 -3.75
N GLU A 156 -6.32 -3.71 -4.07
CA GLU A 156 -5.95 -5.11 -4.15
C GLU A 156 -4.84 -5.39 -3.14
N THR A 157 -5.08 -6.36 -2.27
CA THR A 157 -4.07 -6.87 -1.35
C THR A 157 -3.12 -7.78 -2.10
N LEU A 158 -1.84 -7.41 -2.12
CA LEU A 158 -0.75 -8.23 -2.61
C LEU A 158 0.06 -8.76 -1.45
N ALA A 159 0.59 -9.98 -1.63
CA ALA A 159 1.52 -10.60 -0.73
C ALA A 159 2.66 -11.20 -1.54
N GLN A 160 3.89 -10.88 -1.16
CA GLN A 160 5.09 -11.38 -1.83
C GLN A 160 6.05 -11.95 -0.80
N VAL A 161 6.48 -13.19 -1.02
CA VAL A 161 7.58 -13.79 -0.30
C VAL A 161 8.88 -13.16 -0.78
N LYS A 162 9.64 -12.61 0.15
CA LYS A 162 10.95 -12.01 -0.06
C LYS A 162 12.00 -12.66 0.84
N LEU A 163 13.27 -12.45 0.50
CA LEU A 163 14.40 -13.03 1.21
C LEU A 163 15.25 -11.90 1.78
N PHE A 164 15.66 -12.06 3.04
CA PHE A 164 16.62 -11.19 3.70
C PHE A 164 17.88 -12.01 4.04
N PRO A 165 19.08 -11.61 3.58
CA PRO A 165 20.30 -12.34 3.86
C PRO A 165 20.64 -12.24 5.35
N ALA A 166 20.60 -13.36 6.07
CA ALA A 166 20.89 -13.38 7.50
C ALA A 166 22.41 -13.38 7.82
N GLY A 167 23.25 -13.48 6.79
CA GLY A 167 24.71 -13.56 6.90
C GLY A 167 25.22 -14.86 7.53
N PRO A 168 26.55 -15.08 7.55
CA PRO A 168 27.15 -16.20 8.27
C PRO A 168 27.18 -15.91 9.78
N GLY A 169 26.13 -16.30 10.50
CA GLY A 169 26.01 -16.18 11.96
C GLY A 169 26.12 -17.52 12.70
N ALA A 170 26.76 -17.52 13.87
CA ALA A 170 27.01 -18.69 14.72
C ALA A 170 25.75 -19.13 15.49
N GLY A 171 24.91 -19.95 14.87
CA GLY A 171 23.71 -20.54 15.50
C GLY A 171 22.57 -20.71 14.52
N ALA A 172 21.72 -21.73 14.73
CA ALA A 172 20.46 -21.83 14.00
C ALA A 172 19.58 -20.61 14.37
N PRO A 173 19.05 -19.86 13.39
CA PRO A 173 18.09 -18.81 13.70
C PRO A 173 16.88 -19.46 14.37
N ASP A 174 16.54 -19.01 15.57
CA ASP A 174 15.28 -19.34 16.21
C ASP A 174 14.30 -18.18 16.03
N CYS A 175 13.02 -18.41 16.30
CA CYS A 175 11.99 -17.37 16.19
C CYS A 175 12.10 -16.27 17.26
N ALA A 176 13.12 -16.32 18.12
CA ALA A 176 13.32 -15.37 19.22
C ALA A 176 14.43 -14.34 18.92
N VAL A 177 15.25 -14.56 17.89
CA VAL A 177 16.38 -13.68 17.56
C VAL A 177 16.30 -13.21 16.11
N ASP A 178 16.12 -11.90 15.95
CA ASP A 178 16.19 -11.24 14.64
C ASP A 178 17.62 -11.27 14.08
N PRO A 179 17.79 -11.52 12.76
CA PRO A 179 19.11 -11.46 12.15
C PRO A 179 19.66 -10.02 12.16
N PRO A 180 21.00 -9.84 12.18
CA PRO A 180 21.61 -8.51 12.15
C PRO A 180 21.08 -7.67 10.98
N GLY A 181 20.72 -6.41 11.24
CA GLY A 181 20.17 -5.48 10.25
C GLY A 181 18.68 -5.59 9.99
N TRP A 182 18.00 -6.64 10.48
CA TRP A 182 16.56 -6.83 10.24
C TRP A 182 15.70 -5.70 10.81
N THR A 183 15.95 -5.29 12.06
CA THR A 183 15.17 -4.23 12.72
C THR A 183 15.26 -2.88 11.99
N GLU A 184 16.43 -2.54 11.44
CA GLU A 184 16.61 -1.33 10.64
C GLU A 184 15.91 -1.45 9.28
N PHE A 185 16.00 -2.62 8.65
CA PHE A 185 15.36 -2.92 7.37
C PHE A 185 13.82 -2.79 7.43
N VAL A 186 13.19 -3.30 8.50
CA VAL A 186 11.72 -3.22 8.67
C VAL A 186 11.25 -1.95 9.37
N ALA A 187 12.15 -1.03 9.70
CA ALA A 187 11.78 0.21 10.39
C ALA A 187 10.84 1.06 9.51
N PRO A 188 9.76 1.61 10.07
CA PRO A 188 8.87 2.48 9.31
C PRO A 188 9.58 3.75 8.87
N SER A 189 9.19 4.29 7.71
CA SER A 189 9.73 5.56 7.21
C SER A 189 9.52 6.68 8.23
N SER A 190 10.60 7.42 8.51
CA SER A 190 10.57 8.61 9.37
C SER A 190 10.18 9.90 8.64
N GLY A 191 9.96 9.81 7.31
CA GLY A 191 9.61 10.96 6.48
C GLY A 191 8.27 11.58 6.88
N ARG A 192 8.27 12.89 7.16
CA ARG A 192 7.05 13.66 7.43
C ARG A 192 6.94 14.82 6.46
N LEU A 193 5.75 15.04 5.91
CA LEU A 193 5.44 16.20 5.08
C LEU A 193 4.60 17.20 5.88
N ARG A 194 4.97 18.49 5.79
CA ARG A 194 4.12 19.60 6.23
C ARG A 194 3.74 20.41 5.01
N ALA A 195 2.46 20.39 4.65
CA ALA A 195 1.90 21.24 3.63
C ALA A 195 1.02 22.30 4.30
N ARG A 196 1.10 23.54 3.83
CA ARG A 196 0.17 24.61 4.22
C ARG A 196 -0.09 25.52 3.04
N THR A 197 -1.28 26.10 3.00
CA THR A 197 -1.56 27.24 2.11
C THR A 197 -0.71 28.44 2.50
N GLN A 198 -0.61 29.42 1.61
CA GLN A 198 0.06 30.68 1.92
C GLN A 198 -0.57 31.30 3.19
N PRO A 199 0.23 31.57 4.24
CA PRO A 199 -0.25 32.30 5.41
C PRO A 199 -0.71 33.69 4.99
N GLY A 200 -1.78 34.20 5.59
CA GLY A 200 -2.13 35.61 5.44
C GLY A 200 -1.03 36.50 6.02
N GLU A 201 -0.97 37.74 5.53
CA GLU A 201 -0.16 38.77 6.17
C GLU A 201 -0.64 38.99 7.61
N ALA A 202 0.30 39.22 8.52
CA ALA A 202 -0.03 39.52 9.91
C ALA A 202 -0.81 40.83 9.99
N ALA A 203 -1.94 40.83 10.71
CA ALA A 203 -2.72 42.04 10.93
C ALA A 203 -1.86 43.06 11.69
N THR A 204 -1.62 44.22 11.09
CA THR A 204 -0.94 45.35 11.76
C THR A 204 -1.89 46.14 12.67
N ASP A 205 -3.19 45.89 12.58
CA ASP A 205 -4.25 46.50 13.38
C ASP A 205 -5.18 45.38 13.92
N PRO A 206 -5.39 45.26 15.25
CA PRO A 206 -6.27 44.26 15.84
C PRO A 206 -7.75 44.37 15.41
N CYS A 207 -8.16 45.48 14.79
CA CYS A 207 -9.50 45.68 14.25
C CYS A 207 -9.66 45.25 12.78
N ILE A 208 -8.56 44.89 12.09
CA ILE A 208 -8.58 44.49 10.68
C ILE A 208 -8.29 42.99 10.57
N VAL A 209 -9.26 42.22 10.08
CA VAL A 209 -9.05 40.82 9.69
C VAL A 209 -8.48 40.80 8.27
N PRO A 210 -7.23 40.36 8.04
CA PRO A 210 -6.63 40.33 6.71
C PRO A 210 -7.39 39.35 5.81
N ALA A 211 -7.84 39.82 4.64
CA ALA A 211 -8.72 39.08 3.75
C ALA A 211 -8.02 38.01 2.86
N GLN A 212 -6.71 37.78 3.02
CA GLN A 212 -5.90 37.04 2.01
C GLN A 212 -5.14 35.81 2.54
N ALA A 213 -5.69 35.10 3.53
CA ALA A 213 -5.13 33.82 3.97
C ALA A 213 -5.91 32.64 3.41
N GLY A 214 -5.22 31.58 2.99
CA GLY A 214 -5.84 30.28 2.73
C GLY A 214 -6.21 29.97 1.28
N TYR A 215 -6.95 28.88 1.10
CA TYR A 215 -7.44 28.40 -0.18
C TYR A 215 -8.85 28.97 -0.42
N THR A 216 -9.01 29.77 -1.48
CA THR A 216 -10.24 30.54 -1.76
C THR A 216 -11.00 30.05 -2.99
N ARG A 217 -10.49 29.01 -3.66
CA ARG A 217 -11.17 28.43 -4.82
C ARG A 217 -12.29 27.51 -4.35
N LEU A 218 -13.23 27.25 -5.25
CA LEU A 218 -14.37 26.36 -5.00
C LEU A 218 -14.04 24.88 -5.20
N GLU A 219 -12.89 24.58 -5.80
CA GLU A 219 -12.48 23.23 -6.13
C GLU A 219 -11.98 22.51 -4.87
N ASN A 220 -12.08 21.18 -4.89
CA ASN A 220 -11.33 20.36 -3.96
C ASN A 220 -10.05 19.91 -4.63
N GLN A 221 -8.93 19.88 -3.89
CA GLN A 221 -7.61 19.64 -4.46
C GLN A 221 -6.90 18.57 -3.62
N LEU A 222 -6.77 17.38 -4.18
CA LEU A 222 -6.12 16.25 -3.52
C LEU A 222 -4.66 16.12 -3.97
N TYR A 223 -3.79 16.82 -3.25
CA TYR A 223 -2.36 16.82 -3.59
C TYR A 223 -1.69 15.48 -3.27
N ARG A 224 -0.98 14.93 -4.24
CA ARG A 224 -0.05 13.80 -4.07
C ARG A 224 1.37 14.27 -4.27
N VAL A 225 2.26 13.88 -3.38
CA VAL A 225 3.72 14.09 -3.51
C VAL A 225 4.39 12.74 -3.31
N GLU A 226 5.19 12.33 -4.29
CA GLU A 226 5.93 11.06 -4.28
C GLU A 226 7.41 11.33 -4.43
N VAL A 227 8.22 10.63 -3.65
CA VAL A 227 9.66 10.57 -3.90
C VAL A 227 9.87 9.71 -5.15
N HIS A 228 10.50 10.26 -6.17
CA HIS A 228 10.84 9.51 -7.37
C HIS A 228 12.21 8.86 -7.22
N ASP A 229 13.24 9.67 -6.98
CA ASP A 229 14.57 9.21 -6.59
C ASP A 229 14.86 9.71 -5.18
N GLY A 230 15.19 8.78 -4.30
CA GLY A 230 15.64 9.10 -2.94
C GLY A 230 17.01 9.79 -2.96
N GLY A 231 17.31 10.57 -1.92
CA GLY A 231 18.60 11.24 -1.81
C GLY A 231 18.68 12.15 -0.62
N THR A 232 19.84 12.77 -0.45
CA THR A 232 20.03 13.88 0.48
C THR A 232 19.27 15.12 0.01
N LEU A 233 19.19 16.14 0.87
CA LEU A 233 18.61 17.43 0.51
C LEU A 233 19.27 17.97 -0.77
N GLY A 234 18.46 18.26 -1.78
CA GLY A 234 18.92 18.80 -3.08
C GLY A 234 19.26 17.75 -4.15
N SER A 235 19.32 16.45 -3.80
CA SER A 235 19.48 15.36 -4.77
C SER A 235 18.21 14.52 -4.94
N ALA A 236 17.38 14.43 -3.90
CA ALA A 236 16.09 13.75 -4.00
C ALA A 236 15.17 14.44 -5.02
N THR A 237 14.53 13.64 -5.88
CA THR A 237 13.58 14.11 -6.88
C THR A 237 12.16 13.75 -6.46
N PHE A 238 11.20 14.62 -6.78
CA PHE A 238 9.80 14.44 -6.40
C PHE A 238 8.89 14.57 -7.60
N LYS A 239 7.85 13.75 -7.64
CA LYS A 239 6.69 13.91 -8.51
C LYS A 239 5.53 14.42 -7.68
N TRP A 240 4.72 15.29 -8.25
CA TRP A 240 3.52 15.76 -7.55
C TRP A 240 2.36 15.95 -8.51
N SER A 241 1.14 15.87 -7.96
CA SER A 241 -0.10 16.08 -8.69
C SER A 241 -1.07 16.86 -7.81
N ARG A 242 -1.88 17.71 -8.45
CA ARG A 242 -3.00 18.44 -7.83
C ARG A 242 -4.24 17.57 -7.62
N ASP A 243 -4.44 16.62 -8.52
CA ASP A 243 -5.62 15.75 -8.57
C ASP A 243 -5.24 14.29 -8.26
N ASN A 244 -4.27 14.08 -7.37
CA ASN A 244 -3.80 12.76 -6.91
C ASN A 244 -3.35 11.77 -8.00
N GLY A 245 -2.99 12.27 -9.19
CA GLY A 245 -2.66 11.44 -10.34
C GLY A 245 -3.86 10.67 -10.88
N SER A 246 -5.08 11.21 -10.74
CA SER A 246 -6.33 10.62 -11.22
C SER A 246 -6.44 10.58 -12.74
N VAL A 247 -5.79 11.51 -13.43
CA VAL A 247 -5.81 11.59 -14.89
C VAL A 247 -4.78 10.62 -15.46
N VAL A 248 -5.26 9.65 -16.24
CA VAL A 248 -4.43 8.67 -16.95
C VAL A 248 -4.70 8.75 -18.44
N THR A 249 -3.65 8.63 -19.25
CA THR A 249 -3.75 8.61 -20.71
C THR A 249 -2.88 7.51 -21.29
N SER A 250 -3.31 6.91 -22.39
CA SER A 250 -2.49 5.95 -23.12
C SER A 250 -1.34 6.68 -23.84
N TRP A 251 -0.12 6.21 -23.65
CA TRP A 251 1.01 6.67 -24.45
C TRP A 251 1.02 5.92 -25.78
N LEU A 252 0.77 6.63 -26.88
CA LEU A 252 0.68 6.05 -28.23
C LEU A 252 2.01 6.08 -29.01
N GLY A 253 3.13 6.43 -28.34
CA GLY A 253 4.46 6.55 -28.92
C GLY A 253 4.95 8.00 -29.09
N GLN A 254 6.24 8.18 -29.34
CA GLN A 254 6.81 9.42 -29.88
C GLN A 254 6.65 9.37 -31.40
N GLY A 255 5.87 10.31 -31.96
CA GLY A 255 5.83 10.55 -33.40
C GLY A 255 7.09 11.24 -33.91
#